data_AF-A0A1E3QV67-F1
#
_entry.id   AF-A0A1E3QV67-F1
#
_cell.length_a   1.000
_cell.length_b   1.000
_cell.length_c   1.000
_cell.angle_alpha   90.00
_cell.angle_beta   90.00
_cell.angle_gamma   90.00
#
_symmetry.space_group_name_H-M   'P 1'
#
loop_
_entity.id
_entity.type
_entity.pdbx_description
1 polymer ?
#
loop_
_entity_poly.entity_id
_entity_poly.type
_entity_poly.pdbx_seq_one_letter_code
_entity_poly.pdbx_strand_id
1 'polypeptide(L)'
;MSATQEDAHLRSRTTNVSTKFIDTSFSVYTDEDDSDYAEGTTTVIEDDDDVSSSASSIISHESHRTIAAQNDSSDDSQLTIDNMELQKDENLLAVPPLAHKLLGRLSPSQSTTNLILESHKRFGKFVHKYEVPRKVFHVSIGFITLYVYTLGVQVHHLVLGLLTAFVTILSTDLYRFRNPKFNDLYCKFMGFLMREKEVMSYNGVIWYLLGLVLVFIKCPKDISVMSVLLLSWADTSASTFGRMYGHLTPKVSGSKSLAGSFAAFLTGVLSAYVLYGVFIPRFPEVNVGYVIEWTAETSKLNLFTLSLLSGLVASVSEAIDIFGWDDNFTIPVISGYVLWGVVSYFKV
;
A
#
# COMPACT_ATOMS: atom_id res chain seq x y z
N MET A 1 80.86 20.34 7.81
CA MET A 1 80.01 21.41 7.24
C MET A 1 78.84 20.69 6.57
N SER A 2 77.78 20.34 7.28
CA SER A 2 76.78 21.19 7.97
C SER A 2 75.59 21.48 7.05
N ALA A 3 74.46 20.90 7.45
CA ALA A 3 73.08 21.31 7.24
C ALA A 3 72.56 21.41 5.80
N THR A 4 71.91 20.33 5.34
CA THR A 4 70.59 20.43 4.69
C THR A 4 69.90 19.06 4.70
N GLN A 5 68.63 19.06 5.12
CA GLN A 5 67.60 18.06 4.80
C GLN A 5 67.43 16.88 5.77
N GLU A 6 67.24 17.18 7.06
CA GLU A 6 66.83 16.23 8.08
C GLU A 6 65.59 16.77 8.80
N ASP A 7 64.40 16.52 8.21
CA ASP A 7 63.10 16.66 8.90
C ASP A 7 62.00 15.91 8.11
N ALA A 8 62.33 14.72 7.62
CA ALA A 8 61.43 13.89 6.84
C ALA A 8 61.53 12.41 7.23
N HIS A 9 61.49 12.09 8.53
CA HIS A 9 61.26 10.70 8.99
C HIS A 9 60.97 10.64 10.50
N LEU A 10 59.80 11.11 10.95
CA LEU A 10 59.20 10.72 12.24
C LEU A 10 57.79 11.30 12.38
N ARG A 11 56.78 10.58 11.88
CA ARG A 11 55.39 10.55 12.38
C ARG A 11 54.65 9.42 11.66
N SER A 12 54.99 8.19 12.05
CA SER A 12 54.19 7.02 11.78
C SER A 12 52.98 6.99 12.73
N ARG A 13 51.84 6.54 12.19
CA ARG A 13 50.56 6.24 12.87
C ARG A 13 49.70 7.42 13.33
N THR A 14 48.38 7.18 13.27
CA THR A 14 47.22 8.03 13.64
C THR A 14 46.96 9.18 12.64
N THR A 15 45.85 9.28 11.88
CA THR A 15 44.45 8.85 12.06
C THR A 15 43.76 8.72 10.68
N ASN A 16 43.29 7.53 10.32
CA ASN A 16 42.25 7.36 9.29
C ASN A 16 40.90 7.29 10.00
N VAL A 17 40.19 8.41 10.07
CA VAL A 17 38.77 8.41 10.46
C VAL A 17 37.95 8.17 9.20
N SER A 18 37.66 6.89 8.96
CA SER A 18 36.61 6.46 8.05
C SER A 18 35.26 6.82 8.68
N THR A 19 34.64 7.90 8.21
CA THR A 19 33.21 8.13 8.42
C THR A 19 32.45 7.08 7.60
N LYS A 20 32.11 5.98 8.26
CA LYS A 20 31.11 5.02 7.78
C LYS A 20 29.82 5.76 7.52
N PHE A 21 29.52 5.95 6.24
CA PHE A 21 28.19 6.27 5.76
C PHE A 21 27.21 5.19 6.27
N ILE A 22 26.07 5.64 6.79
CA ILE A 22 24.92 4.79 7.06
C ILE A 22 24.44 4.30 5.70
N ASP A 23 24.85 3.08 5.37
CA ASP A 23 24.38 2.35 4.22
C ASP A 23 22.98 1.84 4.55
N THR A 24 21.96 2.69 4.35
CA THR A 24 20.57 2.24 4.26
C THR A 24 20.40 1.57 2.90
N SER A 25 20.96 0.37 2.80
CA SER A 25 20.64 -0.56 1.73
C SER A 25 19.16 -0.91 1.85
N PHE A 26 18.38 -0.38 0.91
CA PHE A 26 17.05 -0.88 0.58
C PHE A 26 17.27 -2.33 0.13
N SER A 27 17.05 -3.28 1.05
CA SER A 27 17.14 -4.69 0.72
C SER A 27 16.09 -4.95 -0.35
N VAL A 28 16.56 -5.29 -1.54
CA VAL A 28 15.75 -5.92 -2.57
C VAL A 28 15.23 -7.21 -1.93
N TYR A 29 13.93 -7.26 -1.73
CA TYR A 29 13.24 -8.46 -1.26
C TYR A 29 13.30 -9.46 -2.41
N THR A 30 13.95 -10.60 -2.21
CA THR A 30 13.97 -11.71 -3.16
C THR A 30 12.87 -12.68 -2.76
N ASP A 31 11.87 -12.85 -3.65
CA ASP A 31 10.75 -13.78 -3.49
C ASP A 31 11.22 -15.23 -3.71
N GLU A 32 11.90 -15.83 -2.73
CA GLU A 32 12.22 -17.27 -2.76
C GLU A 32 11.57 -18.09 -1.65
N ASP A 33 10.79 -17.48 -0.75
CA ASP A 33 10.06 -18.21 0.31
C ASP A 33 8.66 -17.62 0.52
N ASP A 34 7.73 -17.87 -0.42
CA ASP A 34 6.28 -17.89 -0.18
C ASP A 34 5.59 -18.50 -1.41
N SER A 35 5.71 -19.82 -1.58
CA SER A 35 4.86 -20.60 -2.48
C SER A 35 3.55 -20.94 -1.77
N ASP A 36 2.65 -19.98 -1.67
CA ASP A 36 1.22 -20.26 -1.49
C ASP A 36 0.42 -19.01 -1.83
N TYR A 37 -0.53 -19.18 -2.75
CA TYR A 37 -1.53 -18.20 -3.22
C TYR A 37 -1.12 -17.25 -4.36
N ALA A 38 -1.09 -17.78 -5.59
CA ALA A 38 -1.71 -17.14 -6.76
C ALA A 38 -1.78 -18.11 -7.96
N GLU A 39 -2.63 -19.14 -7.90
CA GLU A 39 -3.12 -19.78 -9.13
C GLU A 39 -4.34 -18.99 -9.64
N GLY A 40 -4.08 -18.20 -10.68
CA GLY A 40 -5.08 -17.49 -11.48
C GLY A 40 -4.67 -17.58 -12.94
N THR A 41 -4.56 -18.80 -13.45
CA THR A 41 -4.18 -19.11 -14.83
C THR A 41 -5.15 -18.42 -15.80
N THR A 42 -4.62 -17.52 -16.63
CA THR A 42 -5.29 -17.04 -17.85
C THR A 42 -5.00 -18.07 -18.94
N THR A 43 -5.90 -19.03 -19.15
CA THR A 43 -5.84 -19.91 -20.33
C THR A 43 -6.48 -19.19 -21.51
N VAL A 44 -5.66 -18.87 -22.49
CA VAL A 44 -6.05 -18.55 -23.87
C VAL A 44 -6.76 -19.78 -24.43
N ILE A 45 -7.99 -19.59 -24.89
CA ILE A 45 -8.76 -20.59 -25.63
C ILE A 45 -8.25 -20.52 -27.08
N GLU A 46 -7.54 -21.54 -27.52
CA GLU A 46 -7.42 -21.89 -28.93
C GLU A 46 -8.46 -22.97 -29.21
N ASP A 47 -9.45 -22.63 -30.04
CA ASP A 47 -10.41 -23.56 -30.63
C ASP A 47 -9.68 -24.38 -31.70
N ASP A 48 -9.59 -25.69 -31.51
CA ASP A 48 -9.38 -26.64 -32.60
C ASP A 48 -10.37 -27.80 -32.44
N ASP A 49 -11.29 -27.87 -33.41
CA ASP A 49 -12.22 -28.95 -33.67
C ASP A 49 -11.44 -30.21 -34.08
N ASP A 50 -11.75 -31.38 -33.50
CA ASP A 50 -12.05 -32.62 -34.26
C ASP A 50 -12.32 -33.87 -33.38
N VAL A 51 -13.56 -34.35 -33.49
CA VAL A 51 -14.01 -35.74 -33.75
C VAL A 51 -13.55 -36.92 -32.87
N SER A 52 -14.52 -37.38 -32.08
CA SER A 52 -15.03 -38.77 -31.89
C SER A 52 -14.09 -39.95 -31.56
N SER A 53 -14.37 -40.53 -30.37
CA SER A 53 -14.63 -41.95 -30.06
C SER A 53 -13.98 -43.06 -30.91
N SER A 54 -13.34 -44.02 -30.23
CA SER A 54 -13.94 -45.35 -29.92
C SER A 54 -12.94 -46.34 -29.31
N ALA A 55 -13.41 -47.01 -28.24
CA ALA A 55 -13.22 -48.42 -27.83
C ALA A 55 -11.89 -49.14 -28.14
N SER A 56 -11.22 -49.75 -27.15
CA SER A 56 -11.42 -51.14 -26.66
C SER A 56 -10.02 -51.58 -26.15
N SER A 57 -9.75 -52.53 -25.26
CA SER A 57 -10.46 -53.60 -24.56
C SER A 57 -9.50 -54.17 -23.50
N ILE A 58 -10.05 -54.56 -22.34
CA ILE A 58 -9.89 -55.87 -21.65
C ILE A 58 -8.47 -56.49 -21.58
N ILE A 59 -7.96 -56.76 -20.37
CA ILE A 59 -7.72 -58.11 -19.77
C ILE A 59 -6.85 -58.01 -18.50
N SER A 60 -7.40 -58.61 -17.45
CA SER A 60 -6.84 -59.04 -16.17
C SER A 60 -5.68 -60.03 -16.27
N HIS A 61 -4.67 -59.98 -15.39
CA HIS A 61 -4.44 -61.02 -14.37
C HIS A 61 -3.23 -60.74 -13.48
N GLU A 62 -3.45 -61.08 -12.22
CA GLU A 62 -2.61 -61.16 -11.05
C GLU A 62 -1.56 -62.27 -11.13
N SER A 63 -0.35 -62.07 -10.57
CA SER A 63 0.35 -63.09 -9.76
C SER A 63 1.69 -62.60 -9.18
N HIS A 64 1.93 -63.14 -7.99
CA HIS A 64 2.94 -62.88 -6.98
C HIS A 64 4.26 -63.67 -7.18
N ARG A 65 5.27 -63.33 -6.33
CA ARG A 65 6.31 -64.19 -5.70
C ARG A 65 7.58 -64.52 -6.54
N THR A 66 8.83 -64.65 -6.07
CA THR A 66 9.63 -64.31 -4.85
C THR A 66 11.11 -64.81 -5.05
N ILE A 67 12.04 -64.42 -4.15
CA ILE A 67 13.29 -65.08 -3.61
C ILE A 67 14.65 -64.96 -4.34
N ALA A 68 15.64 -64.40 -3.62
CA ALA A 68 17.00 -64.96 -3.35
C ALA A 68 17.57 -64.19 -2.13
N ALA A 69 17.57 -64.76 -0.90
CA ALA A 69 18.67 -65.49 -0.22
C ALA A 69 19.87 -64.57 0.14
N GLN A 70 20.27 -64.25 1.38
CA GLN A 70 20.51 -64.93 2.69
C GLN A 70 22.01 -64.84 3.08
N ASN A 71 22.26 -64.70 4.41
CA ASN A 71 23.49 -64.86 5.21
C ASN A 71 24.45 -63.66 5.37
N ASP A 72 25.13 -63.42 6.50
CA ASP A 72 24.99 -63.75 7.93
C ASP A 72 26.05 -62.93 8.72
N SER A 73 25.75 -62.66 9.99
CA SER A 73 26.45 -62.20 11.22
C SER A 73 27.96 -61.81 11.39
N SER A 74 28.15 -61.03 12.48
CA SER A 74 29.28 -60.83 13.44
C SER A 74 30.41 -59.85 13.07
N ASP A 75 30.62 -58.71 13.74
CA ASP A 75 31.02 -58.39 15.14
C ASP A 75 32.54 -58.54 15.38
N ASP A 76 33.27 -57.43 15.54
CA ASP A 76 34.45 -57.37 16.41
C ASP A 76 34.88 -55.93 16.78
N SER A 77 35.43 -55.85 17.98
CA SER A 77 35.78 -54.68 18.79
C SER A 77 37.29 -54.39 18.77
N GLN A 78 37.70 -53.14 19.02
CA GLN A 78 39.08 -52.82 19.47
C GLN A 78 39.11 -51.61 20.42
N LEU A 79 39.73 -51.86 21.59
CA LEU A 79 40.11 -50.94 22.67
C LEU A 79 41.62 -50.67 22.64
N THR A 80 42.07 -49.56 23.23
CA THR A 80 43.29 -49.33 24.08
C THR A 80 43.76 -47.87 23.94
N ILE A 81 44.36 -47.13 24.88
CA ILE A 81 44.72 -47.15 26.31
C ILE A 81 45.09 -45.66 26.63
N ASP A 82 44.82 -45.12 27.82
CA ASP A 82 45.81 -44.25 28.50
C ASP A 82 45.55 -43.98 29.99
N ASN A 83 46.65 -43.60 30.65
CA ASN A 83 47.05 -43.86 32.04
C ASN A 83 46.53 -42.92 33.16
N MET A 84 46.73 -43.40 34.40
CA MET A 84 46.38 -42.87 35.73
C MET A 84 47.09 -41.58 36.20
N GLU A 85 46.29 -40.80 36.95
CA GLU A 85 46.54 -40.01 38.19
C GLU A 85 47.55 -38.85 38.28
N LEU A 86 46.99 -37.68 38.67
CA LEU A 86 47.63 -36.74 39.59
C LEU A 86 46.55 -35.99 40.41
N GLN A 87 46.49 -36.29 41.71
CA GLN A 87 45.63 -35.61 42.69
C GLN A 87 46.09 -34.17 42.96
N LYS A 88 45.14 -33.24 43.06
CA LYS A 88 45.26 -32.05 43.92
C LYS A 88 43.87 -31.55 44.33
N ASP A 89 43.43 -31.92 45.51
CA ASP A 89 42.32 -31.27 46.21
C ASP A 89 42.81 -29.97 46.86
N GLU A 90 42.10 -28.86 46.63
CA GLU A 90 41.64 -27.96 47.69
C GLU A 90 40.58 -26.96 47.19
N ASN A 91 39.38 -27.14 47.74
CA ASN A 91 38.24 -26.24 47.96
C ASN A 91 38.09 -24.94 47.15
N LEU A 92 37.06 -24.81 46.30
CA LEU A 92 35.62 -24.55 46.61
C LEU A 92 35.27 -23.06 46.80
N LEU A 93 34.94 -22.40 45.68
CA LEU A 93 33.71 -21.57 45.59
C LEU A 93 33.05 -21.91 44.26
N ALA A 94 32.46 -23.11 44.19
CA ALA A 94 31.65 -23.53 43.07
C ALA A 94 30.37 -22.69 43.04
N VAL A 95 30.26 -21.82 42.04
CA VAL A 95 28.99 -21.19 41.68
C VAL A 95 28.02 -22.32 41.27
N PRO A 96 26.83 -22.43 41.87
CA PRO A 96 25.93 -23.54 41.62
C PRO A 96 25.56 -23.62 40.13
N PRO A 97 25.40 -24.82 39.53
CA PRO A 97 25.05 -24.99 38.12
C PRO A 97 23.71 -24.33 37.74
N LEU A 98 22.86 -24.04 38.74
CA LEU A 98 21.65 -23.26 38.58
C LEU A 98 21.93 -21.78 38.25
N ALA A 99 23.01 -21.20 38.78
CA ALA A 99 23.41 -19.82 38.51
C ALA A 99 23.97 -19.67 37.10
N HIS A 100 24.67 -20.67 36.55
CA HIS A 100 25.09 -20.64 35.14
C HIS A 100 23.89 -20.78 34.18
N LYS A 101 22.83 -21.51 34.60
CA LYS A 101 21.58 -21.67 33.85
C LYS A 101 20.63 -20.47 33.97
N LEU A 102 20.72 -19.69 35.06
CA LEU A 102 19.99 -18.44 35.27
C LEU A 102 20.74 -17.21 34.70
N LEU A 103 22.07 -17.17 34.78
CA LEU A 103 22.91 -16.13 34.16
C LEU A 103 22.98 -16.29 32.64
N GLY A 104 22.89 -17.51 32.11
CA GLY A 104 22.72 -17.76 30.66
C GLY A 104 21.34 -17.37 30.11
N ARG A 105 20.37 -17.02 30.98
CA ARG A 105 19.05 -16.53 30.60
C ARG A 105 18.90 -15.01 30.69
N LEU A 106 19.93 -14.31 31.15
CA LEU A 106 19.98 -12.86 31.17
C LEU A 106 20.89 -12.38 30.03
N SER A 107 20.40 -12.51 28.80
CA SER A 107 20.78 -11.63 27.69
C SER A 107 19.65 -10.62 27.49
N PRO A 108 19.65 -9.48 28.21
CA PRO A 108 18.59 -8.49 28.11
C PRO A 108 18.65 -7.71 26.79
N SER A 109 19.75 -7.81 26.04
CA SER A 109 19.96 -7.01 24.83
C SER A 109 19.61 -7.75 23.53
N GLN A 110 19.79 -9.07 23.43
CA GLN A 110 19.40 -9.82 22.21
C GLN A 110 17.88 -10.02 22.10
N SER A 111 17.16 -10.13 23.23
CA SER A 111 15.71 -10.31 23.19
C SER A 111 14.99 -9.02 22.77
N THR A 112 15.37 -7.87 23.33
CA THR A 112 14.76 -6.57 23.02
C THR A 112 15.06 -6.14 21.58
N THR A 113 16.29 -6.32 21.10
CA THR A 113 16.65 -5.98 19.71
C THR A 113 15.97 -6.87 18.69
N ASN A 114 15.85 -8.19 18.92
CA ASN A 114 15.10 -9.08 18.03
C ASN A 114 13.60 -8.77 18.04
N LEU A 115 13.01 -8.45 19.20
CA LEU A 115 11.61 -8.03 19.30
C LEU A 115 11.35 -6.71 18.57
N ILE A 116 12.23 -5.72 18.71
CA ILE A 116 12.17 -4.45 17.98
C ILE A 116 12.33 -4.71 16.47
N LEU A 117 13.24 -5.59 16.06
CA LEU A 117 13.45 -5.92 14.65
C LEU A 117 12.22 -6.62 14.06
N GLU A 118 11.60 -7.57 14.78
CA GLU A 118 10.36 -8.21 14.37
C GLU A 118 9.19 -7.22 14.31
N SER A 119 9.06 -6.32 15.29
CA SER A 119 8.00 -5.31 15.27
C SER A 119 8.15 -4.37 14.07
N HIS A 120 9.37 -3.97 13.71
CA HIS A 120 9.64 -3.17 12.52
C HIS A 120 9.34 -3.93 11.22
N LYS A 121 9.70 -5.22 11.13
CA LYS A 121 9.35 -6.06 9.97
C LYS A 121 7.84 -6.21 9.81
N ARG A 122 7.12 -6.51 10.90
CA ARG A 122 5.65 -6.61 10.90
C ARG A 122 5.00 -5.28 10.54
N PHE A 123 5.51 -4.17 11.08
CA PHE A 123 5.05 -2.83 10.75
C PHE A 123 5.29 -2.50 9.26
N GLY A 124 6.47 -2.80 8.72
CA GLY A 124 6.77 -2.63 7.30
C GLY A 124 5.82 -3.42 6.40
N LYS A 125 5.61 -4.71 6.70
CA LYS A 125 4.63 -5.56 5.99
C LYS A 125 3.22 -4.97 6.07
N PHE A 126 2.80 -4.45 7.23
CA PHE A 126 1.50 -3.81 7.40
C PHE A 126 1.38 -2.52 6.57
N VAL A 127 2.35 -1.62 6.67
CA VAL A 127 2.39 -0.34 5.95
C VAL A 127 2.29 -0.57 4.44
N HIS A 128 3.03 -1.57 3.93
CA HIS A 128 3.01 -1.96 2.53
C HIS A 128 1.67 -2.58 2.13
N LYS A 129 1.22 -3.62 2.86
CA LYS A 129 -0.03 -4.34 2.60
C LYS A 129 -1.27 -3.42 2.56
N TYR A 130 -1.28 -2.39 3.40
CA TYR A 130 -2.41 -1.47 3.50
C TYR A 130 -2.20 -0.14 2.77
N GLU A 131 -1.10 0.04 2.03
CA GLU A 131 -0.78 1.28 1.30
C GLU A 131 -0.90 2.53 2.20
N VAL A 132 -0.45 2.43 3.46
CA VAL A 132 -0.74 3.45 4.50
C VAL A 132 -0.28 4.87 4.12
N PRO A 133 0.96 5.09 3.61
CA PRO A 133 1.41 6.45 3.33
C PRO A 133 0.59 7.13 2.23
N ARG A 134 0.25 6.39 1.17
CA ARG A 134 -0.64 6.84 0.10
C ARG A 134 -2.00 7.25 0.64
N LYS A 135 -2.60 6.43 1.49
CA LYS A 135 -3.91 6.72 2.08
C LYS A 135 -3.89 7.92 3.02
N VAL A 136 -2.85 8.06 3.83
CA VAL A 136 -2.69 9.24 4.70
C VAL A 136 -2.59 10.51 3.85
N PHE A 137 -1.79 10.48 2.78
CA PHE A 137 -1.72 11.57 1.82
C PHE A 137 -3.10 11.83 1.19
N HIS A 138 -3.77 10.79 0.71
CA HIS A 138 -5.08 10.88 0.06
C HIS A 138 -6.15 11.47 0.98
N VAL A 139 -6.20 11.06 2.24
CA VAL A 139 -7.14 11.59 3.26
C VAL A 139 -6.81 13.04 3.64
N SER A 140 -5.53 13.39 3.71
CA SER A 140 -5.10 14.74 4.05
C SER A 140 -5.62 15.79 3.07
N ILE A 141 -5.76 15.41 1.79
CA ILE A 141 -6.28 16.26 0.72
C ILE A 141 -7.69 16.77 1.08
N GLY A 142 -8.59 15.93 1.57
CA GLY A 142 -9.94 16.36 1.94
C GLY A 142 -9.93 17.44 3.04
N PHE A 143 -9.05 17.31 4.04
CA PHE A 143 -8.87 18.33 5.07
C PHE A 143 -8.26 19.62 4.50
N ILE A 144 -7.27 19.51 3.62
CA ILE A 144 -6.66 20.66 2.95
C ILE A 144 -7.70 21.38 2.08
N THR A 145 -8.56 20.66 1.36
CA THR A 145 -9.63 21.25 0.55
C THR A 145 -10.61 22.03 1.41
N LEU A 146 -11.02 21.48 2.56
CA LEU A 146 -11.89 22.19 3.50
C LEU A 146 -11.21 23.43 4.09
N TYR A 147 -9.91 23.36 4.40
CA TYR A 147 -9.16 24.53 4.86
C TYR A 147 -9.04 25.60 3.76
N VAL A 148 -8.73 25.23 2.52
CA VAL A 148 -8.68 26.17 1.39
C VAL A 148 -10.05 26.77 1.11
N TYR A 149 -11.14 26.01 1.33
CA TYR A 149 -12.50 26.52 1.24
C TYR A 149 -12.77 27.65 2.25
N THR A 150 -12.29 27.53 3.51
CA THR A 150 -12.47 28.61 4.51
C THR A 150 -11.67 29.87 4.20
N LEU A 151 -10.59 29.76 3.43
CA LEU A 151 -9.83 30.92 2.93
C LEU A 151 -10.55 31.68 1.81
N GLY A 152 -11.68 31.17 1.31
CA GLY A 152 -12.44 31.79 0.23
C GLY A 152 -11.76 31.71 -1.14
N VAL A 153 -10.76 30.83 -1.29
CA VAL A 153 -10.11 30.59 -2.59
C VAL A 153 -11.12 29.95 -3.54
N GLN A 154 -11.21 30.49 -4.75
CA GLN A 154 -12.15 29.96 -5.74
C GLN A 154 -11.56 28.75 -6.46
N VAL A 155 -12.41 27.80 -6.83
CA VAL A 155 -12.02 26.59 -7.58
C VAL A 155 -11.32 26.93 -8.90
N HIS A 156 -11.76 27.97 -9.62
CA HIS A 156 -11.14 28.39 -10.88
C HIS A 156 -9.72 28.92 -10.73
N HIS A 157 -9.38 29.55 -9.61
CA HIS A 157 -8.01 29.98 -9.33
C HIS A 157 -7.07 28.80 -9.10
N LEU A 158 -7.60 27.66 -8.63
CA LEU A 158 -6.84 26.44 -8.42
C LEU A 158 -6.59 25.66 -9.72
N VAL A 159 -7.44 25.83 -10.74
CA VAL A 159 -7.34 25.09 -12.01
C VAL A 159 -5.98 25.27 -12.67
N LEU A 160 -5.45 26.49 -12.73
CA LEU A 160 -4.15 26.72 -13.36
C LEU A 160 -3.03 26.00 -12.60
N GLY A 161 -3.04 26.05 -11.26
CA GLY A 161 -2.08 25.32 -10.44
C GLY A 161 -2.17 23.81 -10.61
N LEU A 162 -3.38 23.26 -10.64
CA LEU A 162 -3.62 21.84 -10.89
C LEU A 162 -3.17 21.42 -12.30
N LEU A 163 -3.40 22.25 -13.32
CA LEU A 163 -2.95 22.00 -14.69
C LEU A 163 -1.42 22.06 -14.80
N THR A 164 -0.77 23.03 -14.15
CA THR A 164 0.69 23.11 -14.08
C THR A 164 1.26 21.86 -13.40
N ALA A 165 0.66 21.42 -12.29
CA ALA A 165 1.04 20.16 -11.63
C ALA A 165 0.84 18.96 -12.55
N PHE A 166 -0.29 18.88 -13.27
CA PHE A 166 -0.60 17.79 -14.20
C PHE A 166 0.47 17.69 -15.29
N VAL A 167 0.76 18.80 -15.97
CA VAL A 167 1.77 18.85 -17.04
C VAL A 167 3.15 18.49 -16.49
N THR A 168 3.51 18.97 -15.30
CA THR A 168 4.81 18.70 -14.68
C THR A 168 4.97 17.21 -14.34
N ILE A 169 3.97 16.61 -13.70
CA ILE A 169 4.03 15.19 -13.28
C ILE A 169 3.95 14.28 -14.50
N LEU A 170 3.07 14.57 -15.46
CA LEU A 170 2.99 13.82 -16.71
C LEU A 170 4.33 13.86 -17.47
N SER A 171 4.95 15.04 -17.58
CA SER A 171 6.27 15.18 -18.22
C SER A 171 7.35 14.38 -17.50
N THR A 172 7.29 14.35 -16.16
CA THR A 172 8.21 13.57 -15.33
C THR A 172 8.04 12.08 -15.59
N ASP A 173 6.81 11.59 -15.69
CA ASP A 173 6.51 10.17 -16.00
C ASP A 173 6.92 9.79 -17.42
N LEU A 174 6.69 10.65 -18.41
CA LEU A 174 7.17 10.41 -19.77
C LEU A 174 8.70 10.36 -19.84
N TYR A 175 9.39 11.16 -19.04
CA TYR A 175 10.85 11.08 -18.92
C TYR A 175 11.29 9.81 -18.19
N ARG A 176 10.55 9.40 -17.17
CA ARG A 176 10.76 8.17 -16.39
C ARG A 176 10.76 6.92 -17.25
N PHE A 177 9.83 6.79 -18.18
CA PHE A 177 9.78 5.64 -19.10
C PHE A 177 10.93 5.60 -20.11
N ARG A 178 11.60 6.72 -20.36
CA ARG A 178 12.71 6.80 -21.32
C ARG A 178 14.08 6.56 -20.68
N ASN A 179 14.21 6.73 -19.37
CA ASN A 179 15.49 6.64 -18.67
C ASN A 179 15.39 5.74 -17.43
N PRO A 180 15.86 4.46 -17.52
CA PRO A 180 15.80 3.52 -16.41
C PRO A 180 16.49 4.03 -15.14
N LYS A 181 17.64 4.70 -15.27
CA LYS A 181 18.37 5.25 -14.12
C LYS A 181 17.57 6.33 -13.39
N PHE A 182 16.82 7.13 -14.14
CA PHE A 182 15.93 8.13 -13.54
C PHE A 182 14.71 7.46 -12.90
N ASN A 183 14.16 6.40 -13.50
CA ASN A 183 13.09 5.61 -12.88
C ASN A 183 13.53 5.03 -11.53
N ASP A 184 14.72 4.45 -11.45
CA ASP A 184 15.25 3.90 -10.20
C ASP A 184 15.40 4.98 -9.12
N LEU A 185 15.93 6.15 -9.50
CA LEU A 185 16.05 7.29 -8.60
C LEU A 185 14.68 7.79 -8.13
N TYR A 186 13.74 7.91 -9.05
CA TYR A 186 12.38 8.36 -8.77
C TYR A 186 11.66 7.38 -7.82
N CYS A 187 11.71 6.08 -8.12
CA CYS A 187 11.15 5.03 -7.27
C CYS A 187 11.82 4.99 -5.89
N LYS A 188 13.12 5.29 -5.79
CA LYS A 188 13.81 5.37 -4.50
C LYS A 188 13.26 6.50 -3.61
N PHE A 189 12.90 7.65 -4.19
CA PHE A 189 12.38 8.78 -3.42
C PHE A 189 10.87 8.74 -3.23
N MET A 190 10.11 8.40 -4.27
CA MET A 190 8.64 8.46 -4.30
C MET A 190 7.97 7.10 -4.10
N GLY A 191 8.73 6.00 -4.07
CA GLY A 191 8.20 4.64 -4.03
C GLY A 191 7.32 4.34 -2.83
N PHE A 192 7.52 5.02 -1.70
CA PHE A 192 6.66 4.86 -0.51
C PHE A 192 5.19 5.31 -0.74
N LEU A 193 4.94 6.12 -1.78
CA LEU A 193 3.62 6.62 -2.17
C LEU A 193 3.04 5.85 -3.38
N MET A 194 3.90 5.19 -4.16
CA MET A 194 3.54 4.51 -5.39
C MET A 194 3.04 3.09 -5.15
N ARG A 195 2.18 2.60 -6.05
CA ARG A 195 1.84 1.16 -6.14
C ARG A 195 2.87 0.45 -7.01
N GLU A 196 3.06 -0.86 -6.79
CA GLU A 196 3.99 -1.69 -7.57
C GLU A 196 3.74 -1.60 -9.09
N LYS A 197 2.47 -1.65 -9.51
CA LYS A 197 2.10 -1.50 -10.92
C LYS A 197 2.51 -0.16 -11.54
N GLU A 198 2.66 0.91 -10.73
CA GLU A 198 3.02 2.26 -11.18
C GLU A 198 4.53 2.40 -11.45
N VAL A 199 5.35 1.40 -11.12
CA VAL A 199 6.77 1.38 -11.49
C VAL A 199 6.97 1.35 -13.01
N MET A 200 6.09 0.65 -13.72
CA MET A 200 6.13 0.50 -15.19
C MET A 200 4.93 1.11 -15.90
N SER A 201 4.01 1.76 -15.17
CA SER A 201 2.84 2.44 -15.72
C SER A 201 2.72 3.86 -15.19
N TYR A 202 1.74 4.60 -15.69
CA TYR A 202 1.50 5.99 -15.29
C TYR A 202 1.13 6.08 -13.80
N ASN A 203 1.67 7.09 -13.12
CA ASN A 203 1.42 7.39 -11.73
C ASN A 203 -0.05 7.77 -11.50
N GLY A 204 -0.69 7.18 -10.48
CA GLY A 204 -2.07 7.47 -10.12
C GLY A 204 -2.37 8.95 -9.83
N VAL A 205 -1.35 9.76 -9.50
CA VAL A 205 -1.48 11.22 -9.31
C VAL A 205 -1.87 11.93 -10.62
N ILE A 206 -1.46 11.42 -11.78
CA ILE A 206 -1.83 11.99 -13.08
C ILE A 206 -3.34 11.89 -13.29
N TRP A 207 -3.91 10.71 -13.02
CA TRP A 207 -5.35 10.45 -13.10
C TRP A 207 -6.14 11.30 -12.10
N TYR A 208 -5.63 11.41 -10.88
CA TYR A 208 -6.18 12.29 -9.84
C TYR A 208 -6.27 13.75 -10.33
N LEU A 209 -5.15 14.30 -10.83
CA LEU A 209 -5.10 15.69 -11.28
C LEU A 209 -6.02 15.94 -12.49
N LEU A 210 -6.05 15.01 -13.43
CA LEU A 210 -6.92 15.09 -14.59
C LEU A 210 -8.41 15.14 -14.17
N GLY A 211 -8.81 14.27 -13.25
CA GLY A 211 -10.18 14.22 -12.72
C GLY A 211 -10.56 15.53 -12.01
N LEU A 212 -9.67 16.05 -11.15
CA LEU A 212 -9.91 17.32 -10.45
C LEU A 212 -10.00 18.52 -11.39
N VAL A 213 -9.10 18.64 -12.36
CA VAL A 213 -9.15 19.73 -13.36
C VAL A 213 -10.49 19.70 -14.08
N LEU A 214 -10.95 18.52 -14.49
CA LEU A 214 -12.21 18.36 -15.20
C LEU A 214 -13.41 18.81 -14.34
N VAL A 215 -13.46 18.33 -13.08
CA VAL A 215 -14.52 18.70 -12.14
C VAL A 215 -14.48 20.19 -11.79
N PHE A 216 -13.30 20.79 -11.62
CA PHE A 216 -13.18 22.21 -11.22
C PHE A 216 -13.51 23.17 -12.37
N ILE A 217 -13.37 22.74 -13.62
CA ILE A 217 -13.78 23.52 -14.80
C ILE A 217 -15.29 23.44 -15.01
N LYS A 218 -15.92 22.29 -14.71
CA LYS A 218 -17.29 21.99 -15.15
C LYS A 218 -18.33 22.07 -14.05
N CYS A 219 -17.97 21.78 -12.80
CA CYS A 219 -18.93 21.71 -11.70
C CYS A 219 -18.96 23.01 -10.87
N PRO A 220 -20.10 23.32 -10.24
CA PRO A 220 -20.21 24.39 -9.24
C PRO A 220 -19.29 24.14 -8.03
N LYS A 221 -19.01 25.21 -7.27
CA LYS A 221 -18.01 25.21 -6.19
C LYS A 221 -18.27 24.12 -5.15
N ASP A 222 -19.50 23.99 -4.67
CA ASP A 222 -19.90 23.00 -3.66
C ASP A 222 -19.77 21.57 -4.20
N ILE A 223 -20.20 21.32 -5.43
CA ILE A 223 -20.06 20.02 -6.07
C ILE A 223 -18.58 19.65 -6.27
N SER A 224 -17.74 20.58 -6.70
CA SER A 224 -16.30 20.33 -6.85
C SER A 224 -15.64 19.94 -5.53
N VAL A 225 -15.98 20.65 -4.44
CA VAL A 225 -15.48 20.31 -3.09
C VAL A 225 -16.00 18.93 -2.67
N MET A 226 -17.28 18.64 -2.92
CA MET A 226 -17.88 17.35 -2.59
C MET A 226 -17.19 16.20 -3.34
N SER A 227 -16.92 16.33 -4.64
CA SER A 227 -16.17 15.35 -5.43
C SER A 227 -14.78 15.06 -4.84
N VAL A 228 -14.07 16.09 -4.36
CA VAL A 228 -12.77 15.92 -3.72
C VAL A 228 -12.91 15.16 -2.40
N LEU A 229 -13.93 15.47 -1.59
CA LEU A 229 -14.18 14.76 -0.33
C LEU A 229 -14.55 13.29 -0.56
N LEU A 230 -15.34 12.99 -1.59
CA LEU A 230 -15.69 11.61 -1.94
C LEU A 230 -14.47 10.84 -2.43
N LEU A 231 -13.68 11.42 -3.33
CA LEU A 231 -12.42 10.82 -3.75
C LEU A 231 -11.46 10.64 -2.57
N SER A 232 -11.33 11.63 -1.68
CA SER A 232 -10.36 11.57 -0.59
C SER A 232 -10.79 10.59 0.50
N TRP A 233 -11.97 10.78 1.07
CA TRP A 233 -12.41 10.06 2.26
C TRP A 233 -13.18 8.78 1.92
N ALA A 234 -14.12 8.84 0.97
CA ALA A 234 -14.95 7.67 0.67
C ALA A 234 -14.15 6.57 -0.04
N ASP A 235 -13.28 6.90 -1.00
CA ASP A 235 -12.37 5.93 -1.64
C ASP A 235 -11.39 5.29 -0.63
N THR A 236 -10.76 6.11 0.22
CA THR A 236 -9.86 5.58 1.24
C THR A 236 -10.59 4.65 2.20
N SER A 237 -11.82 5.01 2.59
CA SER A 237 -12.67 4.19 3.42
C SER A 237 -13.00 2.86 2.72
N ALA A 238 -13.51 2.90 1.49
CA ALA A 238 -13.85 1.71 0.72
C ALA A 238 -12.67 0.77 0.54
N SER A 239 -11.50 1.28 0.14
CA SER A 239 -10.32 0.44 -0.07
C SER A 239 -9.73 -0.08 1.25
N THR A 240 -9.98 0.58 2.38
CA THR A 240 -9.51 0.14 3.70
C THR A 240 -10.42 -0.94 4.26
N PHE A 241 -11.73 -0.68 4.34
CA PHE A 241 -12.70 -1.66 4.82
C PHE A 241 -12.89 -2.82 3.85
N GLY A 242 -12.74 -2.59 2.55
CA GLY A 242 -12.76 -3.65 1.53
C GLY A 242 -11.58 -4.62 1.66
N ARG A 243 -10.38 -4.14 1.98
CA ARG A 243 -9.23 -5.03 2.26
C ARG A 243 -9.35 -5.76 3.60
N MET A 244 -9.88 -5.08 4.62
CA MET A 244 -10.02 -5.68 5.96
C MET A 244 -11.15 -6.71 6.04
N TYR A 245 -12.31 -6.41 5.45
CA TYR A 245 -13.54 -7.18 5.65
C TYR A 245 -14.19 -7.65 4.35
N GLY A 246 -13.64 -7.32 3.18
CA GLY A 246 -14.24 -7.69 1.89
C GLY A 246 -14.38 -9.20 1.70
N HIS A 247 -13.50 -10.00 2.31
CA HIS A 247 -13.59 -11.47 2.31
C HIS A 247 -14.81 -12.01 3.08
N LEU A 248 -15.42 -11.22 3.95
CA LEU A 248 -16.61 -11.58 4.73
C LEU A 248 -17.92 -11.17 4.03
N THR A 249 -17.85 -10.50 2.89
CA THR A 249 -19.01 -9.92 2.22
C THR A 249 -19.07 -10.27 0.73
N PRO A 250 -20.26 -10.28 0.11
CA PRO A 250 -20.37 -10.47 -1.34
C PRO A 250 -19.56 -9.43 -2.13
N LYS A 251 -19.10 -9.82 -3.31
CA LYS A 251 -18.49 -8.88 -4.26
C LYS A 251 -19.59 -8.08 -4.96
N VAL A 252 -19.39 -6.78 -5.10
CA VAL A 252 -20.35 -5.88 -5.78
C VAL A 252 -20.03 -5.79 -7.27
N SER A 253 -18.74 -5.67 -7.61
CA SER A 253 -18.27 -5.56 -8.99
C SER A 253 -16.82 -5.99 -9.06
N GLY A 254 -16.50 -7.00 -9.87
CA GLY A 254 -15.13 -7.49 -10.07
C GLY A 254 -14.40 -7.79 -8.75
N SER A 255 -13.44 -6.93 -8.39
CA SER A 255 -12.63 -7.01 -7.16
C SER A 255 -13.19 -6.19 -5.98
N LYS A 256 -14.25 -5.40 -6.18
CA LYS A 256 -14.87 -4.55 -5.16
C LYS A 256 -15.85 -5.35 -4.30
N SER A 257 -15.89 -5.03 -3.00
CA SER A 257 -16.65 -5.76 -1.98
C SER A 257 -17.78 -4.91 -1.40
N LEU A 258 -18.85 -5.56 -0.94
CA LEU A 258 -19.97 -4.87 -0.31
C LEU A 258 -19.54 -4.13 0.97
N ALA A 259 -18.59 -4.68 1.73
CA ALA A 259 -17.99 -3.98 2.86
C ALA A 259 -17.36 -2.63 2.46
N GLY A 260 -16.61 -2.61 1.34
CA GLY A 260 -16.00 -1.40 0.81
C GLY A 260 -17.03 -0.38 0.35
N SER A 261 -17.99 -0.81 -0.46
CA SER A 261 -19.04 0.09 -0.99
C SER A 261 -19.93 0.65 0.13
N PHE A 262 -20.24 -0.14 1.16
CA PHE A 262 -20.97 0.35 2.35
C PHE A 262 -20.16 1.35 3.17
N ALA A 263 -18.84 1.15 3.29
CA ALA A 263 -17.96 2.12 3.94
C ALA A 263 -17.87 3.43 3.15
N ALA A 264 -17.80 3.38 1.81
CA ALA A 264 -17.91 4.55 0.95
C ALA A 264 -19.27 5.25 1.12
N PHE A 265 -20.37 4.49 1.22
CA PHE A 265 -21.70 5.03 1.48
C PHE A 265 -21.72 5.87 2.76
N LEU A 266 -21.34 5.28 3.90
CA LEU A 266 -21.37 5.97 5.19
C LEU A 266 -20.44 7.19 5.21
N THR A 267 -19.26 7.06 4.61
CA THR A 267 -18.30 8.16 4.53
C THR A 267 -18.82 9.28 3.61
N GLY A 268 -19.50 8.94 2.52
CA GLY A 268 -20.12 9.92 1.63
C GLY A 268 -21.28 10.67 2.29
N VAL A 269 -22.11 9.99 3.08
CA VAL A 269 -23.13 10.62 3.92
C VAL A 269 -22.48 11.61 4.89
N LEU A 270 -21.43 11.19 5.60
CA LEU A 270 -20.71 12.04 6.54
C LEU A 270 -20.08 13.26 5.85
N SER A 271 -19.40 13.06 4.71
CA SER A 271 -18.81 14.15 3.92
C SER A 271 -19.86 15.19 3.51
N ALA A 272 -21.04 14.74 3.10
CA ALA A 272 -22.13 15.64 2.72
C ALA A 272 -22.64 16.44 3.91
N TYR A 273 -22.81 15.80 5.08
CA TYR A 273 -23.15 16.52 6.31
C TYR A 273 -22.09 17.55 6.71
N VAL A 274 -20.81 17.19 6.61
CA VAL A 274 -19.70 18.11 6.90
C VAL A 274 -19.76 19.31 5.96
N LEU A 275 -19.85 19.10 4.65
CA LEU A 275 -19.84 20.20 3.68
C LEU A 275 -21.11 21.04 3.76
N TYR A 276 -22.27 20.42 3.55
CA TYR A 276 -23.55 21.11 3.37
C TYR A 276 -24.23 21.49 4.69
N GLY A 277 -24.01 20.71 5.75
CA GLY A 277 -24.59 20.97 7.07
C GLY A 277 -23.72 21.86 7.96
N VAL A 278 -22.39 21.83 7.79
CA VAL A 278 -21.45 22.57 8.65
C VAL A 278 -20.74 23.67 7.88
N PHE A 279 -19.96 23.35 6.84
CA PHE A 279 -19.08 24.33 6.21
C PHE A 279 -19.82 25.43 5.43
N ILE A 280 -20.77 25.06 4.57
CA ILE A 280 -21.52 26.04 3.77
C ILE A 280 -22.29 27.03 4.66
N PRO A 281 -23.05 26.60 5.69
CA PRO A 281 -23.73 27.53 6.58
C PRO A 281 -22.79 28.32 7.51
N ARG A 282 -21.63 27.76 7.87
CA ARG A 282 -20.70 28.38 8.84
C ARG A 282 -19.85 29.50 8.24
N PHE A 283 -19.63 29.47 6.93
CA PHE A 283 -18.82 30.44 6.19
C PHE A 283 -19.62 31.07 5.03
N PRO A 284 -20.73 31.78 5.30
CA PRO A 284 -21.53 32.40 4.24
C PRO A 284 -20.74 33.42 3.40
N GLU A 285 -19.78 34.11 4.00
CA GLU A 285 -18.94 35.12 3.36
C GLU A 285 -18.13 34.58 2.18
N VAL A 286 -17.72 33.31 2.23
CA VAL A 286 -16.98 32.68 1.13
C VAL A 286 -17.89 32.13 0.03
N ASN A 287 -19.21 32.19 0.22
CA ASN A 287 -20.22 31.69 -0.72
C ASN A 287 -20.89 32.80 -1.53
N VAL A 288 -20.76 34.07 -1.10
CA VAL A 288 -21.33 35.22 -1.81
C VAL A 288 -20.68 35.41 -3.17
N GLY A 289 -21.50 35.57 -4.22
CA GLY A 289 -21.03 35.77 -5.59
C GLY A 289 -20.60 34.49 -6.30
N TYR A 290 -20.81 33.31 -5.69
CA TYR A 290 -20.51 32.02 -6.28
C TYR A 290 -21.76 31.18 -6.47
N VAL A 291 -21.70 30.28 -7.44
CA VAL A 291 -22.73 29.27 -7.64
C VAL A 291 -22.50 28.17 -6.60
N ILE A 292 -23.29 28.24 -5.52
CA ILE A 292 -23.56 27.10 -4.64
C ILE A 292 -24.81 26.43 -5.19
N GLU A 293 -24.66 25.21 -5.69
CA GLU A 293 -25.74 24.54 -6.41
C GLU A 293 -26.85 24.09 -5.47
N TRP A 294 -26.48 23.51 -4.33
CA TRP A 294 -27.43 23.13 -3.30
C TRP A 294 -27.43 24.10 -2.13
N THR A 295 -28.62 24.60 -1.79
CA THR A 295 -28.90 25.17 -0.46
C THR A 295 -30.26 24.67 0.01
N ALA A 296 -30.52 24.73 1.32
CA ALA A 296 -31.80 24.31 1.89
C ALA A 296 -32.98 25.18 1.41
N GLU A 297 -32.72 26.41 0.95
CA GLU A 297 -33.73 27.35 0.46
C GLU A 297 -34.02 27.17 -1.04
N THR A 298 -33.01 26.77 -1.82
CA THR A 298 -33.09 26.69 -3.29
C THR A 298 -33.30 25.27 -3.81
N SER A 299 -33.46 24.28 -2.93
CA SER A 299 -33.62 22.87 -3.33
C SER A 299 -34.82 22.21 -2.66
N LYS A 300 -35.51 21.34 -3.40
CA LYS A 300 -36.53 20.44 -2.83
C LYS A 300 -35.93 19.33 -1.98
N LEU A 301 -34.63 19.07 -2.11
CA LEU A 301 -33.92 18.07 -1.31
C LEU A 301 -33.52 18.67 0.04
N ASN A 302 -34.03 18.09 1.12
CA ASN A 302 -33.50 18.39 2.45
C ASN A 302 -32.09 17.79 2.62
N LEU A 303 -31.35 18.28 3.64
CA LEU A 303 -29.98 17.87 3.89
C LEU A 303 -29.82 16.35 4.11
N PHE A 304 -30.77 15.72 4.80
CA PHE A 304 -30.74 14.30 5.07
C PHE A 304 -30.82 13.49 3.77
N THR A 305 -31.78 13.82 2.90
CA THR A 305 -31.94 13.17 1.60
C THR A 305 -30.73 13.40 0.70
N LEU A 306 -30.21 14.64 0.64
CA LEU A 306 -28.99 14.92 -0.12
C LEU A 306 -27.80 14.09 0.39
N SER A 307 -27.66 13.95 1.71
CA SER A 307 -26.55 13.21 2.31
C SER A 307 -26.65 11.72 2.00
N LEU A 308 -27.84 11.13 2.10
CA LEU A 308 -28.08 9.74 1.68
C LEU A 308 -27.78 9.54 0.19
N LEU A 309 -28.21 10.47 -0.67
CA LEU A 309 -27.90 10.42 -2.10
C LEU A 309 -26.40 10.54 -2.35
N SER A 310 -25.69 11.39 -1.61
CA SER A 310 -24.23 11.55 -1.72
C SER A 310 -23.50 10.27 -1.31
N GLY A 311 -23.95 9.61 -0.25
CA GLY A 311 -23.47 8.28 0.11
C GLY A 311 -23.71 7.26 -0.99
N LEU A 312 -24.92 7.22 -1.56
CA LEU A 312 -25.25 6.31 -2.65
C LEU A 312 -24.37 6.56 -3.87
N VAL A 313 -24.19 7.82 -4.26
CA VAL A 313 -23.32 8.21 -5.37
C VAL A 313 -21.86 7.81 -5.10
N ALA A 314 -21.36 7.97 -3.87
CA ALA A 314 -20.02 7.53 -3.49
C ALA A 314 -19.86 6.02 -3.63
N SER A 315 -20.81 5.25 -3.10
CA SER A 315 -20.82 3.78 -3.18
C SER A 315 -20.92 3.28 -4.62
N VAL A 316 -21.74 3.92 -5.45
CA VAL A 316 -21.91 3.53 -6.86
C VAL A 316 -20.67 3.91 -7.66
N SER A 317 -20.12 5.10 -7.46
CA SER A 317 -18.91 5.55 -8.17
C SER A 317 -17.71 4.66 -7.86
N GLU A 318 -17.63 4.12 -6.63
CA GLU A 318 -16.60 3.17 -6.23
C GLU A 318 -16.78 1.78 -6.86
N ALA A 319 -18.03 1.34 -7.05
CA ALA A 319 -18.37 0.05 -7.61
C ALA A 319 -18.27 -0.01 -9.15
N ILE A 320 -18.31 1.14 -9.82
CA ILE A 320 -18.20 1.21 -11.29
C ILE A 320 -16.72 1.14 -11.68
N ASP A 321 -16.38 0.12 -12.48
CA ASP A 321 -15.11 0.05 -13.20
C ASP A 321 -15.35 0.43 -14.68
N ILE A 322 -14.84 1.59 -15.10
CA ILE A 322 -15.01 2.10 -16.47
C ILE A 322 -13.75 1.83 -17.27
N PHE A 323 -13.81 0.90 -18.22
CA PHE A 323 -12.74 0.65 -19.20
C PHE A 323 -11.34 0.46 -18.58
N GLY A 324 -11.24 0.01 -17.33
CA GLY A 324 -9.97 -0.12 -16.60
C GLY A 324 -9.28 1.21 -16.27
N TRP A 325 -10.03 2.32 -16.27
CA TRP A 325 -9.52 3.63 -15.88
C TRP A 325 -9.26 3.69 -14.38
N ASP A 326 -8.32 4.52 -13.95
CA ASP A 326 -7.95 4.62 -12.54
C ASP A 326 -9.07 5.27 -11.71
N ASP A 327 -9.35 4.69 -10.54
CA ASP A 327 -10.34 5.16 -9.57
C ASP A 327 -10.11 6.63 -9.15
N ASN A 328 -8.85 7.09 -9.17
CA ASN A 328 -8.50 8.48 -8.90
C ASN A 328 -9.10 9.47 -9.92
N PHE A 329 -9.42 9.02 -11.13
CA PHE A 329 -10.11 9.81 -12.14
C PHE A 329 -11.62 9.55 -12.12
N THR A 330 -12.03 8.30 -12.13
CA THR A 330 -13.45 7.93 -12.33
C THR A 330 -14.33 8.41 -11.18
N ILE A 331 -13.89 8.22 -9.92
CA ILE A 331 -14.67 8.56 -8.73
C ILE A 331 -15.05 10.05 -8.69
N PRO A 332 -14.12 11.03 -8.71
CA PRO A 332 -14.49 12.44 -8.60
C PRO A 332 -15.34 12.91 -9.78
N VAL A 333 -15.08 12.39 -10.98
CA VAL A 333 -15.78 12.78 -12.20
C VAL A 333 -17.21 12.26 -12.19
N ILE A 334 -17.42 10.96 -12.00
CA ILE A 334 -18.76 10.35 -11.96
C ILE A 334 -19.55 10.96 -10.81
N SER A 335 -18.98 10.97 -9.60
CA SER A 335 -19.69 11.50 -8.44
C SER A 335 -20.03 12.98 -8.60
N GLY A 336 -19.14 13.79 -9.18
CA GLY A 336 -19.37 15.21 -9.45
C GLY A 336 -20.50 15.45 -10.44
N TYR A 337 -20.48 14.78 -11.60
CA TYR A 337 -21.54 14.95 -12.59
C TYR A 337 -22.89 14.42 -12.13
N VAL A 338 -22.91 13.27 -11.45
CA VAL A 338 -24.16 12.70 -10.94
C VAL A 338 -24.74 13.60 -9.85
N LEU A 339 -23.95 14.04 -8.88
CA LEU A 339 -24.42 14.96 -7.84
C LEU A 339 -24.87 16.29 -8.44
N TRP A 340 -24.11 16.84 -9.38
CA TRP A 340 -24.49 18.08 -10.05
C TRP A 340 -25.85 17.94 -10.74
N GLY A 341 -26.05 16.87 -11.51
CA GLY A 341 -27.31 16.60 -12.20
C GLY A 341 -28.48 16.42 -11.22
N VAL A 342 -28.28 15.68 -10.13
CA VAL A 342 -29.29 15.47 -9.09
C VAL A 342 -29.67 16.80 -8.43
N VAL A 343 -28.70 17.57 -7.95
CA VAL A 343 -28.97 18.84 -7.28
C VAL A 343 -29.65 19.83 -8.24
N SER A 344 -29.15 19.94 -9.47
CA SER A 344 -29.71 20.83 -10.49
C SER A 344 -31.16 20.47 -10.82
N TYR A 345 -31.49 19.18 -10.89
CA TYR A 345 -32.84 18.70 -11.17
C TYR A 345 -33.84 19.06 -10.07
N PHE A 346 -33.41 19.06 -8.80
CA PHE A 346 -34.27 19.40 -7.66
C PHE A 346 -34.19 20.88 -7.24
N LYS A 347 -33.49 21.72 -7.99
CA LYS A 347 -33.40 23.16 -7.75
C LYS A 347 -34.74 23.83 -8.05
N VAL A 348 -35.10 24.85 -7.27
CA VAL A 348 -36.36 25.62 -7.37
C VAL A 348 -36.12 27.00 -7.91
#